data_AF-D8F2E6-F1
#
_entry.id   AF-D8F2E6-F1
#
_cell.length_a   1.000
_cell.length_b   1.000
_cell.length_c   1.000
_cell.angle_alpha   90.00
_cell.angle_beta   90.00
_cell.angle_gamma   90.00
#
_symmetry.space_group_name_H-M   'P 1'
#
loop_
_entity.id
_entity.type
_entity.pdbx_description
1 polymer ?
#
loop_
_entity_poly.entity_id
_entity_poly.type
_entity_poly.pdbx_seq_one_letter_code
_entity_poly.pdbx_strand_id
1 'polypeptide(L)'
;MENKIEPIVNEKFNTLLPILDEKGRRLWAAAEAKSLGRGGISAVSKATGLSRTTIYQGLKEIEPSNAAKPATNRTRARGGGRKPITKVNPIILRDLEGMVEPTTRGDPESPLRWTCKSTRQLSRALQVMGHKIGRQKVSELLADLGYSLQANRKVREGSR
;
A
#
# COMPACT_ATOMS: atom_id res chain seq x y z
N MET A 1 -46.85 -15.66 -1.25
CA MET A 1 -45.75 -16.61 -0.99
C MET A 1 -44.38 -15.93 -0.82
N GLU A 2 -44.30 -14.59 -0.74
CA GLU A 2 -43.02 -13.84 -0.72
C GLU A 2 -42.33 -13.74 0.66
N ASN A 3 -42.98 -14.10 1.77
CA ASN A 3 -42.45 -13.86 3.13
C ASN A 3 -41.46 -14.89 3.68
N LYS A 4 -41.12 -15.97 2.95
CA LYS A 4 -40.20 -17.01 3.47
C LYS A 4 -38.73 -16.79 3.11
N ILE A 5 -38.40 -15.89 2.18
CA ILE A 5 -37.04 -15.75 1.66
C ILE A 5 -36.15 -14.95 2.63
N GLU A 6 -36.66 -13.83 3.16
CA GLU A 6 -35.91 -12.98 4.09
C GLU A 6 -35.38 -13.72 5.34
N PRO A 7 -36.18 -14.54 6.06
CA PRO A 7 -35.66 -15.26 7.23
C PRO A 7 -34.60 -16.31 6.87
N ILE A 8 -34.75 -17.02 5.75
CA ILE A 8 -33.76 -18.01 5.28
C ILE A 8 -32.43 -17.34 4.96
N VAL A 9 -32.46 -16.20 4.27
CA VAL A 9 -31.23 -15.45 3.95
C VAL A 9 -30.58 -14.90 5.22
N ASN A 10 -31.38 -14.38 6.16
CA ASN A 10 -30.87 -13.86 7.43
C ASN A 10 -30.18 -14.94 8.25
N GLU A 11 -30.76 -16.14 8.35
CA GLU A 11 -30.18 -17.28 9.06
C GLU A 11 -28.83 -17.67 8.46
N LYS A 12 -28.78 -17.93 7.15
CA LYS A 12 -27.52 -18.27 6.45
C LYS A 12 -26.45 -17.20 6.63
N PHE A 13 -26.84 -15.92 6.56
CA PHE A 13 -25.91 -14.81 6.72
C PHE A 13 -25.33 -14.77 8.13
N ASN A 14 -26.18 -14.89 9.17
CA ASN A 14 -25.75 -14.89 10.56
C ASN A 14 -24.84 -16.07 10.91
N THR A 15 -25.05 -17.25 10.32
CA THR A 15 -24.15 -18.40 10.49
C THR A 15 -22.74 -18.10 9.97
N LEU A 16 -22.62 -17.36 8.87
CA LEU A 16 -21.34 -17.04 8.24
C LEU A 16 -20.71 -15.73 8.72
N LEU A 17 -21.49 -14.86 9.38
CA LEU A 17 -21.05 -13.55 9.86
C LEU A 17 -19.73 -13.56 10.65
N PRO A 18 -19.46 -14.53 11.57
CA PRO A 18 -18.21 -14.57 12.33
C PRO A 18 -16.96 -14.85 11.47
N ILE A 19 -17.15 -15.44 10.28
CA ILE A 19 -16.07 -15.96 9.43
C ILE A 19 -15.80 -15.00 8.26
N LEU A 20 -16.83 -14.31 7.77
CA LEU A 20 -16.73 -13.46 6.58
C LEU A 20 -16.16 -12.07 6.90
N ASP A 21 -15.11 -11.70 6.17
CA ASP A 21 -14.64 -10.32 6.12
C ASP A 21 -15.61 -9.42 5.33
N GLU A 22 -15.33 -8.11 5.24
CA GLU A 22 -16.20 -7.17 4.52
C GLU A 22 -16.36 -7.52 3.03
N LYS A 23 -15.31 -8.06 2.40
CA LYS A 23 -15.37 -8.50 1.00
C LYS A 23 -16.21 -9.76 0.88
N GLY A 24 -16.01 -10.74 1.75
CA GLY A 24 -16.78 -11.98 1.79
C GLY A 24 -18.27 -11.74 1.98
N ARG A 25 -18.65 -10.86 2.91
CA ARG A 25 -20.06 -10.46 3.12
C ARG A 25 -20.68 -9.85 1.87
N ARG A 26 -19.95 -8.98 1.16
CA ARG A 26 -20.40 -8.35 -0.09
C ARG A 26 -20.62 -9.37 -1.20
N LEU A 27 -19.65 -10.25 -1.42
CA LEU A 27 -19.71 -11.25 -2.50
C LEU A 27 -20.79 -12.30 -2.23
N TRP A 28 -20.92 -12.74 -0.99
CA TRP A 28 -21.97 -13.68 -0.58
C TRP A 28 -23.37 -13.08 -0.80
N ALA A 29 -23.59 -11.84 -0.36
CA ALA A 29 -24.87 -11.16 -0.55
C ALA A 29 -25.21 -10.94 -2.03
N ALA A 30 -24.19 -10.65 -2.86
CA ALA A 30 -24.37 -10.55 -4.31
C ALA A 30 -24.73 -11.89 -4.97
N ALA A 31 -24.10 -12.99 -4.54
CA ALA A 31 -24.42 -14.32 -5.02
C ALA A 31 -25.86 -14.73 -4.68
N GLU A 32 -26.30 -14.48 -3.44
CA GLU A 32 -27.68 -14.78 -3.01
C GLU A 32 -28.70 -13.87 -3.72
N ALA A 33 -28.38 -12.59 -3.94
CA ALA A 33 -29.24 -11.71 -4.70
C ALA A 33 -29.36 -12.13 -6.17
N LYS A 34 -28.29 -12.64 -6.77
CA LYS A 34 -28.26 -13.14 -8.15
C LYS A 34 -29.10 -14.42 -8.29
N SER A 35 -29.03 -15.35 -7.33
CA SER A 35 -29.79 -16.60 -7.35
C SER A 35 -31.31 -16.38 -7.18
N LEU A 36 -31.70 -15.38 -6.39
CA LEU A 36 -33.10 -15.02 -6.15
C LEU A 36 -33.77 -14.25 -7.32
N GLY A 37 -32.99 -13.71 -8.26
CA GLY A 37 -33.51 -13.02 -9.43
C GLY A 37 -34.27 -11.72 -9.10
N ARG A 38 -35.46 -11.53 -9.67
CA ARG A 38 -36.23 -10.28 -9.53
C ARG A 38 -36.61 -10.05 -8.07
N GLY A 39 -36.21 -8.89 -7.53
CA GLY A 39 -36.46 -8.54 -6.12
C GLY A 39 -35.43 -9.11 -5.14
N GLY A 40 -34.52 -9.99 -5.59
CA GLY A 40 -33.49 -10.60 -4.75
C GLY A 40 -32.63 -9.58 -3.99
N ILE A 41 -32.23 -8.49 -4.65
CA ILE A 41 -31.46 -7.40 -4.02
C ILE A 41 -32.22 -6.77 -2.84
N SER A 42 -33.53 -6.54 -3.00
CA SER A 42 -34.35 -5.96 -1.94
C SER A 42 -34.56 -6.94 -0.79
N ALA A 43 -34.79 -8.22 -1.08
CA ALA A 43 -34.94 -9.26 -0.07
C ALA A 43 -33.64 -9.46 0.73
N VAL A 44 -32.49 -9.57 0.05
CA VAL A 44 -31.18 -9.73 0.69
C VAL A 44 -30.79 -8.49 1.50
N SER A 45 -31.06 -7.28 0.99
CA SER A 45 -30.79 -6.04 1.73
C SER A 45 -31.59 -5.97 3.03
N LYS A 46 -32.88 -6.33 3.00
CA LYS A 46 -33.71 -6.40 4.21
C LYS A 46 -33.24 -7.50 5.17
N ALA A 47 -32.91 -8.68 4.65
CA ALA A 47 -32.48 -9.81 5.46
C ALA A 47 -31.12 -9.59 6.14
N THR A 48 -30.17 -8.96 5.45
CA THR A 48 -28.77 -8.83 5.93
C THR A 48 -28.46 -7.46 6.55
N GLY A 49 -29.30 -6.46 6.33
CA GLY A 49 -29.03 -5.06 6.69
C GLY A 49 -27.97 -4.38 5.80
N LEU A 50 -27.43 -5.07 4.79
CA LEU A 50 -26.48 -4.48 3.85
C LEU A 50 -27.18 -3.49 2.93
N SER A 51 -26.47 -2.40 2.59
CA SER A 51 -26.99 -1.42 1.64
C SER A 51 -27.14 -2.06 0.25
N ARG A 52 -28.19 -1.68 -0.48
CA ARG A 52 -28.37 -2.12 -1.88
C ARG A 52 -27.16 -1.77 -2.74
N THR A 53 -26.51 -0.63 -2.50
CA THR A 53 -25.29 -0.21 -3.20
C THR A 53 -24.14 -1.19 -3.01
N THR A 54 -23.99 -1.76 -1.81
CA THR A 54 -22.98 -2.79 -1.52
C THR A 54 -23.27 -4.08 -2.31
N ILE A 55 -24.53 -4.49 -2.38
CA ILE A 55 -24.96 -5.68 -3.14
C ILE A 55 -24.74 -5.47 -4.65
N TYR A 56 -25.09 -4.30 -5.19
CA TYR A 56 -24.80 -3.95 -6.59
C TYR A 56 -23.30 -3.98 -6.91
N GLN A 57 -22.48 -3.48 -5.99
CA GLN A 57 -21.04 -3.52 -6.16
C GLN A 57 -20.51 -4.96 -6.15
N GLY A 58 -21.02 -5.81 -5.26
CA GLY A 58 -20.72 -7.25 -5.27
C GLY A 58 -21.15 -7.94 -6.56
N LEU A 59 -22.33 -7.60 -7.11
CA LEU A 59 -22.81 -8.14 -8.39
C LEU A 59 -21.83 -7.82 -9.53
N LYS A 60 -21.35 -6.58 -9.60
CA LYS A 60 -20.31 -6.18 -10.57
C LYS A 60 -19.01 -6.96 -10.36
N GLU A 61 -18.63 -7.27 -9.12
CA GLU A 61 -17.40 -8.00 -8.79
C GLU A 61 -17.46 -9.49 -9.16
N ILE A 62 -18.63 -10.14 -9.07
CA ILE A 62 -18.82 -11.56 -9.44
C ILE A 62 -19.10 -11.79 -10.93
N GLU A 63 -19.34 -10.73 -11.72
CA GLU A 63 -19.53 -10.88 -13.16
C GLU A 63 -18.27 -11.46 -13.83
N PRO A 64 -18.41 -12.42 -14.78
CA PRO A 64 -17.28 -13.13 -15.38
C PRO A 64 -16.25 -12.20 -16.03
N SER A 65 -16.71 -11.08 -16.58
CA SER A 65 -15.87 -10.03 -17.17
C SER A 65 -14.94 -9.35 -16.16
N ASN A 66 -15.29 -9.37 -14.87
CA ASN A 66 -14.49 -8.82 -13.76
C ASN A 66 -13.84 -9.90 -12.89
N ALA A 67 -14.24 -11.17 -13.04
CA ALA A 67 -13.67 -12.33 -12.34
C ALA A 67 -12.20 -12.62 -12.72
N ALA A 68 -11.66 -11.98 -13.76
CA ALA A 68 -10.29 -12.15 -14.23
C ALA A 68 -9.20 -11.52 -13.34
N LYS A 69 -9.55 -10.91 -12.19
CA LYS A 69 -8.54 -10.44 -11.25
C LYS A 69 -8.21 -11.58 -10.28
N PRO A 70 -6.96 -12.10 -10.28
CA PRO A 70 -6.57 -13.15 -9.34
C PRO A 70 -6.90 -12.70 -7.93
N ALA A 71 -7.38 -13.62 -7.11
CA ALA A 71 -7.68 -13.42 -5.70
C ALA A 71 -6.40 -13.02 -4.97
N THR A 72 -6.00 -11.76 -5.07
CA THR A 72 -5.03 -11.21 -4.14
C THR A 72 -5.72 -11.31 -2.79
N ASN A 73 -5.08 -11.98 -1.83
CA ASN A 73 -5.55 -12.15 -0.45
C ASN A 73 -5.63 -10.81 0.32
N ARG A 74 -5.71 -9.68 -0.40
CA ARG A 74 -5.82 -8.32 0.09
C ARG A 74 -7.27 -7.90 0.04
N THR A 75 -7.84 -7.67 1.21
CA THR A 75 -9.16 -7.06 1.38
C THR A 75 -9.20 -5.61 0.85
N ARG A 76 -8.05 -4.90 0.79
CA ARG A 76 -7.93 -3.52 0.26
C ARG A 76 -7.25 -3.44 -1.11
N ALA A 77 -7.83 -2.63 -2.00
CA ALA A 77 -7.23 -2.27 -3.28
C ALA A 77 -5.82 -1.64 -3.11
N ARG A 78 -4.96 -1.81 -4.12
CA ARG A 78 -3.66 -1.12 -4.17
C ARG A 78 -3.89 0.41 -4.28
N GLY A 79 -3.05 1.21 -3.62
CA GLY A 79 -3.08 2.67 -3.76
C GLY A 79 -3.62 3.47 -2.56
N GLY A 80 -4.13 2.82 -1.51
CA GLY A 80 -4.64 3.50 -0.30
C GLY A 80 -3.58 3.89 0.74
N GLY A 81 -2.30 3.97 0.38
CA GLY A 81 -1.20 4.31 1.28
C GLY A 81 -0.72 5.75 1.12
N ARG A 82 -0.01 6.28 2.12
CA ARG A 82 0.65 7.60 2.02
C ARG A 82 1.53 7.63 0.76
N LYS A 83 1.30 8.62 -0.11
CA LYS A 83 2.11 8.80 -1.32
C LYS A 83 3.60 8.90 -0.93
N PRO A 84 4.52 8.26 -1.68
CA PRO A 84 5.95 8.29 -1.36
C PRO A 84 6.44 9.74 -1.39
N ILE A 85 7.40 10.06 -0.50
CA ILE A 85 7.94 11.43 -0.37
C ILE A 85 8.52 11.96 -1.68
N THR A 86 9.07 11.08 -2.53
CA THR A 86 9.58 11.40 -3.86
C THR A 86 8.49 11.87 -4.83
N LYS A 87 7.25 11.41 -4.68
CA LYS A 87 6.10 11.90 -5.46
C LYS A 87 5.50 13.19 -4.91
N VAL A 88 5.65 13.44 -3.60
CA VAL A 88 5.12 14.64 -2.94
C VAL A 88 6.10 15.81 -3.03
N ASN A 89 7.39 15.52 -2.95
CA ASN A 89 8.47 16.49 -3.03
C ASN A 89 9.57 15.91 -3.94
N PRO A 90 9.51 16.16 -5.26
CA PRO A 90 10.48 15.63 -6.21
C PRO A 90 11.88 16.24 -6.07
N ILE A 91 11.97 17.44 -5.46
CA ILE A 91 13.23 18.18 -5.29
C ILE A 91 14.15 17.47 -4.28
N ILE A 92 13.58 16.66 -3.38
CA ILE A 92 14.34 15.92 -2.35
C ILE A 92 15.43 15.01 -2.92
N LEU A 93 15.24 14.48 -4.13
CA LEU A 93 16.25 13.65 -4.79
C LEU A 93 17.44 14.50 -5.24
N ARG A 94 17.18 15.63 -5.90
CA ARG A 94 18.19 16.57 -6.34
C ARG A 94 18.99 17.14 -5.16
N ASP A 95 18.31 17.48 -4.09
CA ASP A 95 18.93 18.03 -2.88
C ASP A 95 19.78 16.99 -2.15
N LEU A 96 19.34 15.72 -2.13
CA LEU A 96 20.13 14.61 -1.60
C LEU A 96 21.38 14.35 -2.46
N GLU A 97 21.24 14.36 -3.79
CA GLU A 97 22.36 14.19 -4.73
C GLU A 97 23.39 15.30 -4.59
N GLY A 98 22.95 16.57 -4.56
CA GLY A 98 23.84 17.72 -4.37
C GLY A 98 24.58 17.73 -3.03
N MET A 99 24.07 17.04 -2.00
CA MET A 99 24.78 16.86 -0.73
C MET A 99 25.86 15.79 -0.76
N VAL A 100 25.78 14.87 -1.73
CA VAL A 100 26.64 13.69 -1.87
C VAL A 100 27.69 13.86 -2.96
N GLU A 101 27.37 14.50 -4.08
CA GLU A 101 28.30 14.82 -5.17
C GLU A 101 29.61 15.50 -4.71
N PRO A 102 29.60 16.56 -3.87
CA PRO A 102 30.84 17.22 -3.45
C PRO A 102 31.71 16.36 -2.52
N THR A 103 31.25 15.18 -2.10
CA THR A 103 32.01 14.22 -1.27
C THR A 103 32.40 12.96 -2.07
N THR A 104 31.94 12.83 -3.31
CA THR A 104 32.26 11.67 -4.17
C THR A 104 33.67 11.85 -4.73
N ARG A 105 34.70 11.41 -3.98
CA ARG A 105 36.04 11.20 -4.54
C ARG A 105 36.05 9.87 -5.27
N GLY A 106 35.98 9.91 -6.60
CA GLY A 106 36.03 8.74 -7.47
C GLY A 106 35.92 9.12 -8.94
N ASP A 107 36.47 8.27 -9.80
CA ASP A 107 36.44 8.35 -11.26
C ASP A 107 34.98 8.25 -11.76
N PRO A 108 34.50 9.13 -12.67
CA PRO A 108 33.11 9.12 -13.17
C PRO A 108 32.61 7.77 -13.74
N GLU A 109 33.51 6.85 -14.09
CA GLU A 109 33.18 5.50 -14.59
C GLU A 109 33.20 4.38 -13.52
N SER A 110 33.48 4.68 -12.24
CA SER A 110 33.56 3.64 -11.21
C SER A 110 32.16 3.21 -10.68
N PRO A 111 31.85 1.90 -10.62
CA PRO A 111 30.48 1.39 -10.40
C PRO A 111 29.93 1.50 -8.97
N LEU A 112 30.69 2.05 -8.02
CA LEU A 112 30.27 2.17 -6.61
C LEU A 112 30.50 3.59 -6.10
N ARG A 113 29.44 4.40 -6.11
CA ARG A 113 29.42 5.73 -5.51
C ARG A 113 29.33 5.58 -3.98
N TRP A 114 30.20 6.24 -3.23
CA TRP A 114 30.27 6.13 -1.77
C TRP A 114 30.17 7.50 -1.11
N THR A 115 29.53 7.57 0.06
CA THR A 115 29.32 8.83 0.79
C THR A 115 29.99 8.78 2.17
N CYS A 116 30.74 9.83 2.54
CA CYS A 116 31.40 9.91 3.87
C CYS A 116 30.46 10.41 4.98
N LYS A 117 29.26 10.90 4.62
CA LYS A 117 28.26 11.44 5.55
C LYS A 117 27.33 10.32 6.00
N SER A 118 27.05 10.26 7.29
CA SER A 118 26.06 9.31 7.80
C SER A 118 24.65 9.66 7.34
N THR A 119 23.77 8.66 7.21
CA THR A 119 22.33 8.87 6.89
C THR A 119 21.62 9.78 7.90
N ARG A 120 22.12 9.84 9.16
CA ARG A 120 21.62 10.77 10.18
C ARG A 120 21.98 12.22 9.86
N GLN A 121 23.22 12.48 9.44
CA GLN A 121 23.68 13.82 9.04
C GLN A 121 22.93 14.28 7.79
N LEU A 122 22.79 13.42 6.78
CA LEU A 122 22.02 13.70 5.57
C LEU A 122 20.55 13.97 5.88
N SER A 123 19.91 13.17 6.75
CA SER A 123 18.53 13.44 7.16
C SER A 123 18.37 14.77 7.89
N ARG A 124 19.33 15.15 8.75
CA ARG A 124 19.27 16.43 9.48
C ARG A 124 19.45 17.61 8.52
N ALA A 125 20.36 17.51 7.56
CA ALA A 125 20.57 18.54 6.55
C ALA A 125 19.33 18.72 5.65
N LEU A 126 18.71 17.61 5.21
CA LEU A 126 17.44 17.65 4.48
C LEU A 126 16.29 18.24 5.31
N GLN A 127 16.24 17.98 6.62
CA GLN A 127 15.26 18.60 7.52
C GLN A 127 15.44 20.12 7.65
N VAL A 128 16.69 20.60 7.70
CA VAL A 128 17.00 22.04 7.72
C VAL A 128 16.53 22.73 6.43
N MET A 129 16.59 22.05 5.29
CA MET A 129 16.04 22.54 4.01
C MET A 129 14.52 22.37 3.89
N GLY A 130 13.84 21.93 4.95
CA GLY A 130 12.38 21.82 5.02
C GLY A 130 11.81 20.45 4.62
N HIS A 131 12.64 19.45 4.32
CA HIS A 131 12.16 18.11 4.00
C HIS A 131 11.85 17.29 5.25
N LYS A 132 10.61 16.83 5.39
CA LYS A 132 10.19 15.92 6.47
C LYS A 132 10.59 14.47 6.15
N ILE A 133 11.88 14.15 6.27
CA ILE A 133 12.45 12.83 5.98
C ILE A 133 13.26 12.28 7.17
N GLY A 134 13.18 10.96 7.39
CA GLY A 134 13.96 10.26 8.42
C GLY A 134 15.13 9.46 7.81
N ARG A 135 16.11 9.08 8.65
CA ARG A 135 17.32 8.34 8.24
C ARG A 135 17.06 7.09 7.41
N GLN A 136 15.98 6.35 7.70
CA GLN A 136 15.66 5.10 7.01
C GLN A 136 15.31 5.39 5.54
N LYS A 137 14.49 6.42 5.32
CA LYS A 137 14.11 6.79 3.97
C LYS A 137 15.29 7.37 3.19
N VAL A 138 16.18 8.11 3.85
CA VAL A 138 17.44 8.55 3.23
C VAL A 138 18.30 7.36 2.80
N SER A 139 18.40 6.32 3.64
CA SER A 139 19.14 5.09 3.30
C SER A 139 18.55 4.38 2.09
N GLU A 140 17.22 4.26 2.02
CA GLU A 140 16.52 3.69 0.87
C GLU A 140 16.78 4.50 -0.40
N LEU A 141 16.65 5.83 -0.34
CA LEU A 141 16.89 6.69 -1.51
C LEU A 141 18.33 6.64 -2.01
N LEU A 142 19.31 6.53 -1.10
CA LEU A 142 20.71 6.34 -1.48
C LEU A 142 20.93 5.00 -2.16
N ALA A 143 20.31 3.92 -1.66
CA ALA A 143 20.39 2.61 -2.30
C ALA A 143 19.73 2.60 -3.69
N ASP A 144 18.56 3.24 -3.83
CA ASP A 144 17.86 3.41 -5.11
C ASP A 144 18.72 4.19 -6.13
N LEU A 145 19.54 5.14 -5.68
CA LEU A 145 20.48 5.92 -6.48
C LEU A 145 21.84 5.23 -6.69
N GLY A 146 22.03 3.99 -6.20
CA GLY A 146 23.26 3.21 -6.37
C GLY A 146 24.41 3.59 -5.44
N TYR A 147 24.15 4.35 -4.37
CA TYR A 147 25.17 4.68 -3.37
C TYR A 147 25.31 3.58 -2.31
N SER A 148 26.55 3.25 -1.96
CA SER A 148 26.86 2.41 -0.80
C SER A 148 27.26 3.28 0.40
N LEU A 149 26.76 2.92 1.59
CA LEU A 149 27.15 3.57 2.84
C LEU A 149 28.43 2.89 3.36
N GLN A 150 29.56 3.59 3.29
CA GLN A 150 30.80 3.12 3.88
C GLN A 150 30.92 3.64 5.32
N ALA A 151 31.24 2.74 6.25
CA ALA A 151 31.58 3.14 7.61
C ALA A 151 32.98 3.79 7.60
N ASN A 152 33.11 4.99 8.19
CA ASN A 152 34.42 5.60 8.40
C ASN A 152 35.26 4.71 9.34
N ARG A 153 36.19 3.93 8.79
CA ARG A 153 37.22 3.25 9.59
C ARG A 153 38.32 4.28 9.88
N LYS A 154 38.24 4.95 11.03
CA LYS A 154 39.38 5.73 11.54
C LYS A 154 40.50 4.77 11.93
N VAL A 155 41.47 4.54 11.05
CA VAL A 155 42.78 4.02 11.47
C VAL A 155 43.56 5.25 11.94
N ARG A 156 43.86 5.35 13.24
CA ARG A 156 44.83 6.33 13.73
C ARG A 156 46.20 5.90 13.18
N GLU A 157 46.73 6.63 12.21
CA GLU A 157 48.14 6.51 11.84
C GLU A 157 49.01 6.96 13.03
N GLY A 158 49.93 6.06 13.42
CA GLY A 158 51.17 6.28 14.15
C GLY A 158 51.19 7.26 15.33
N SER A 159 51.18 6.73 16.56
CA SER A 159 51.98 7.33 17.64
C SER A 159 53.42 6.83 17.50
N ARG A 160 54.33 7.75 17.20
CA ARG A 160 55.77 7.55 17.33
C ARG A 160 56.16 7.48 18.81
#